data_AF-A0A938L1C2-F1
#
_entry.id   AF-A0A938L1C2-F1
#
_cell.length_a   1.000
_cell.length_b   1.000
_cell.length_c   1.000
_cell.angle_alpha   90.00
_cell.angle_beta   90.00
_cell.angle_gamma   90.00
#
_symmetry.space_group_name_H-M   'P 1'
#
loop_
_entity.id
_entity.type
_entity.pdbx_description
1 polymer ?
#
loop_
_entity_poly.entity_id
_entity_poly.type
_entity_poly.pdbx_seq_one_letter_code
_entity_poly.pdbx_strand_id
1 'polypeptide(L)' 'YTETEILETREASKGDRGVVYAETRARNQRGELVMTFRRHVLVPKKNHATLGEGKPPV' A
#
# COMPACT_ATOMS: atom_id res chain seq x y z
N TYR A 1 4.81 -7.18 -16.32
CA TYR A 1 4.93 -7.64 -14.93
C TYR A 1 4.99 -6.43 -14.01
N THR A 2 4.42 -6.51 -12.81
CA THR A 2 4.45 -5.41 -11.83
C THR A 2 4.83 -5.94 -10.47
N GLU A 3 5.72 -5.24 -9.78
CA GLU A 3 6.13 -5.53 -8.41
C GLU A 3 5.91 -4.30 -7.54
N THR A 4 5.58 -4.50 -6.26
CA THR A 4 5.38 -3.41 -5.30
C THR A 4 6.25 -3.65 -4.07
N GLU A 5 6.97 -2.61 -3.67
CA GLU A 5 7.85 -2.59 -2.51
C GLU A 5 7.33 -1.57 -1.50
N ILE A 6 7.32 -1.94 -0.21
CA ILE A 6 6.98 -1.02 0.87
C ILE A 6 8.26 -0.31 1.31
N LEU A 7 8.29 1.01 1.14
CA LEU A 7 9.45 1.84 1.48
C LEU A 7 9.39 2.33 2.92
N GLU A 8 8.20 2.64 3.42
CA GLU A 8 8.00 3.14 4.78
C GLU A 8 6.61 2.76 5.30
N THR A 9 6.50 2.59 6.61
CA THR A 9 5.24 2.52 7.33
C THR A 9 5.30 3.43 8.54
N ARG A 10 4.25 4.23 8.76
CA ARG A 10 4.12 5.07 9.96
C ARG A 10 2.69 5.09 10.47
N GLU A 11 2.52 5.34 11.76
CA GLU A 11 1.19 5.50 12.33
C GLU A 11 0.55 6.83 11.88
N ALA A 12 -0.76 6.81 11.65
CA ALA A 12 -1.52 8.04 11.53
C ALA A 12 -1.80 8.60 12.93
N SER A 13 -1.93 9.92 13.04
CA SER A 13 -2.13 10.61 14.32
C SER A 13 -3.34 10.11 15.12
N LYS A 14 -4.41 9.68 14.44
CA LYS A 14 -5.63 9.14 15.05
C LYS A 14 -5.43 7.73 15.64
N GLY A 15 -4.33 7.05 15.33
CA GLY A 15 -3.98 5.72 15.86
C GLY A 15 -4.82 4.56 15.30
N ASP A 16 -5.92 4.83 14.61
CA ASP A 16 -6.86 3.85 14.05
C ASP A 16 -6.47 3.38 12.62
N ARG A 17 -5.51 4.06 11.98
CA ARG A 17 -4.96 3.76 10.65
C ARG A 17 -3.44 3.96 10.62
N GLY A 18 -2.78 3.45 9.59
CA GLY A 18 -1.37 3.70 9.28
C GLY A 18 -1.21 4.25 7.87
N VAL A 19 -0.15 5.03 7.64
CA VAL A 19 0.27 5.43 6.30
C VAL A 19 1.33 4.45 5.82
N VAL A 20 1.12 3.88 4.64
CA VAL A 20 2.05 3.00 3.96
C VAL A 20 2.56 3.71 2.71
N TYR A 21 3.87 3.89 2.61
CA TYR A 21 4.52 4.42 1.43
C TYR A 21 5.01 3.27 0.56
N ALA A 22 4.47 3.17 -0.65
CA ALA A 22 4.75 2.07 -1.56
C ALA A 22 5.25 2.57 -2.91
N GLU A 23 6.20 1.82 -3.48
CA GLU A 23 6.65 1.98 -4.85
C GLU A 23 6.24 0.77 -5.67
N THR A 24 5.58 0.99 -6.80
CA THR A 24 5.26 -0.04 -7.79
C THR A 24 6.12 0.17 -9.03
N ARG A 25 6.84 -0.88 -9.46
CA ARG A 25 7.64 -0.90 -10.69
C ARG A 25 6.93 -1.78 -11.73
N ALA A 26 6.74 -1.26 -12.94
CA ALA A 26 6.13 -1.99 -14.04
C ALA A 26 7.15 -2.23 -15.17
N ARG A 27 7.23 -3.48 -15.63
CA ARG A 27 8.10 -3.91 -16.73
C ARG A 27 7.28 -4.39 -17.93
N ASN A 28 7.73 -4.05 -19.13
CA ASN A 28 7.14 -4.52 -20.40
C ASN A 28 7.54 -5.98 -20.71
N GLN A 29 7.09 -6.50 -21.85
CA GLN A 29 7.33 -7.89 -22.27
C GLN A 29 8.81 -8.22 -22.55
N ARG A 30 9.68 -7.21 -22.71
CA ARG A 30 11.13 -7.36 -22.85
C ARG A 30 11.87 -7.26 -21.52
N GLY A 31 11.16 -7.08 -20.40
CA GLY A 31 11.76 -6.92 -19.07
C GLY A 31 12.26 -5.50 -18.76
N GLU A 32 12.06 -4.56 -19.67
CA GLU A 32 12.45 -3.15 -19.49
C GLU A 32 11.50 -2.47 -18.51
N LEU A 33 12.07 -1.67 -17.58
CA LEU A 33 11.29 -0.82 -16.69
C LEU A 33 10.63 0.30 -17.48
N VAL A 34 9.31 0.36 -17.47
CA VAL A 34 8.54 1.38 -18.22
C VAL A 34 7.80 2.37 -17.31
N MET A 35 7.61 2.04 -16.03
CA MET A 35 6.95 2.93 -15.08
C MET A 35 7.40 2.64 -13.66
N THR A 36 7.60 3.71 -12.89
CA THR A 36 7.71 3.67 -11.43
C THR A 36 6.64 4.60 -10.86
N PHE A 37 5.82 4.08 -9.94
CA PHE A 37 4.75 4.84 -9.30
C PHE A 37 4.91 4.77 -7.79
N ARG A 38 4.86 5.93 -7.12
CA ARG A 38 4.98 6.04 -5.67
C ARG A 38 3.72 6.65 -5.08
N ARG A 39 3.17 6.03 -4.04
CA ARG A 39 1.97 6.54 -3.34
C ARG A 39 2.05 6.33 -1.84
N HIS A 40 1.46 7.29 -1.11
CA HIS A 40 1.10 7.10 0.28
C HIS A 40 -0.36 6.65 0.33
N VAL A 41 -0.64 5.52 0.98
CA VAL A 41 -2.00 5.00 1.18
C VAL A 41 -2.30 4.88 2.66
N LEU A 42 -3.53 5.22 3.01
CA LEU A 42 -4.03 5.14 4.38
C LEU A 42 -4.70 3.78 4.57
N VAL A 43 -4.12 2.93 5.42
CA VAL A 43 -4.57 1.56 5.65
C VAL A 43 -5.16 1.44 7.05
N PRO A 44 -6.40 0.95 7.21
CA PRO A 44 -6.98 0.70 8.53
C PRO A 44 -6.19 -0.37 9.30
N LYS A 45 -5.99 -0.13 10.60
CA LYS A 45 -5.46 -1.18 11.50
C LYS A 45 -6.51 -2.28 11.68
N LYS A 46 -6.08 -3.50 12.01
CA LYS A 46 -6.96 -4.68 12.11
C LYS A 46 -8.19 -4.49 13.01
N ASN A 47 -8.11 -3.62 14.01
CA ASN A 47 -9.18 -3.31 14.96
C ASN A 47 -10.07 -2.12 14.53
N HIS A 48 -9.91 -1.59 13.32
CA HIS A 48 -10.68 -0.45 12.85
C HIS A 48 -12.15 -0.84 12.57
N ALA A 49 -13.10 -0.04 13.04
CA ALA A 49 -14.54 -0.33 13.02
C ALA A 49 -15.14 -0.60 11.62
N THR A 50 -14.50 -0.14 10.55
CA THR A 50 -14.99 -0.29 9.16
C THR A 50 -14.54 -1.59 8.48
N LEU A 51 -13.73 -2.44 9.13
CA LEU A 51 -13.23 -3.68 8.51
C LEU A 51 -14.28 -4.80 8.45
N GLY A 52 -15.42 -4.67 9.15
CA GLY A 52 -16.38 -5.77 9.32
C GLY A 52 -15.73 -7.00 9.95
N GLU A 53 -16.47 -8.09 10.12
CA GLU A 53 -15.91 -9.36 10.60
C GLU A 53 -14.91 -9.93 9.58
N GLY A 54 -13.64 -9.54 9.68
CA GLY A 54 -12.51 -10.23 9.06
C GLY A 54 -12.24 -9.98 7.57
N LYS A 55 -12.81 -8.94 6.92
CA LYS A 55 -12.53 -8.69 5.50
C LYS A 55 -11.39 -7.66 5.34
N PRO A 56 -10.30 -7.98 4.59
CA PRO A 56 -9.26 -7.00 4.32
C PRO A 56 -9.82 -5.80 3.53
N PRO A 57 -9.19 -4.61 3.68
CA PRO A 57 -9.67 -3.40 3.01
C PRO A 57 -9.61 -3.58 1.49
N VAL A 58 -10.73 -3.29 0.81
CA VAL A 58 -10.87 -3.22 -0.65
C VAL A 58 -10.08 -2.06 -1.23
#